data_AF-A3WE98-F1
#
_entry.id   AF-A3WE98-F1
#
_cell.length_a   1.000
_cell.length_b   1.000
_cell.length_c   1.000
_cell.angle_alpha   90.00
_cell.angle_beta   90.00
_cell.angle_gamma   90.00
#
_symmetry.space_group_name_H-M   'P 1'
#
loop_
_entity.id
_entity.type
_entity.pdbx_description
1 polymer ?
#
loop_
_entity_poly.entity_id
_entity_poly.type
_entity_poly.pdbx_seq_one_letter_code
_entity_poly.pdbx_strand_id
1 'polypeptide(L)'
;MIELLTDGGFRGPLQTILAILVCGAAFFFGGKPERIIAATWLICFDGLPWLKNWWTGESMQLVGVDPFAAAMDLLAGAIFVAVALYANRNYPLWIAGMQLMAITAHMARGFSEIISPIAYNVLVVVPGWFQLVFLAIGLFRHIRREQLYGRYRDWRVVGGRPPTNLPFDTSGASAGSLLPGQTSWRDELK
;
A
#
# COMPACT_ATOMS: atom_id res chain seq x y z
N MET A 1 25.01 20.26 -0.58
CA MET A 1 23.60 19.91 -0.89
C MET A 1 23.50 19.09 -2.18
N ILE A 2 24.25 19.42 -3.24
CA ILE A 2 24.32 18.61 -4.48
C ILE A 2 25.08 17.29 -4.28
N GLU A 3 26.13 17.25 -3.45
CA GLU A 3 26.86 15.99 -3.14
C GLU A 3 25.95 14.94 -2.46
N LEU A 4 25.04 15.36 -1.57
CA LEU A 4 24.04 14.48 -0.95
C LEU A 4 23.07 13.86 -1.99
N LEU A 5 22.89 14.52 -3.14
CA LEU A 5 22.04 14.04 -4.24
C LEU A 5 22.78 13.08 -5.18
N THR A 6 24.12 13.17 -5.25
CA THR A 6 24.97 12.34 -6.13
C THR A 6 25.49 11.06 -5.48
N ASP A 7 25.59 11.01 -4.15
CA ASP A 7 26.14 9.84 -3.42
C ASP A 7 25.13 8.67 -3.28
N GLY A 8 24.00 8.69 -4.00
CA GLY A 8 22.95 7.66 -3.89
C GLY A 8 22.15 7.69 -2.58
N GLY A 9 22.44 8.64 -1.69
CA GLY A 9 21.90 8.74 -0.33
C GLY A 9 20.54 9.44 -0.17
N PHE A 10 19.62 9.35 -1.15
CA PHE A 10 18.27 9.90 -0.95
C PHE A 10 17.43 9.05 0.02
N ARG A 11 17.78 7.76 0.16
CA ARG A 11 17.40 6.93 1.32
C ARG A 11 18.32 7.28 2.48
N GLY A 12 18.13 8.47 3.02
CA GLY A 12 18.88 8.93 4.19
C GLY A 12 18.50 8.16 5.44
N PRO A 13 19.30 8.26 6.53
CA PRO A 13 18.98 7.66 7.83
C PRO A 13 17.58 8.05 8.35
N LEU A 14 17.07 9.20 7.91
CA LEU A 14 15.70 9.65 8.19
C LEU A 14 14.64 8.69 7.66
N GLN A 15 14.80 8.15 6.44
CA GLN A 15 13.83 7.21 5.88
C GLN A 15 13.82 5.90 6.66
N THR A 16 15.00 5.40 7.04
CA THR A 16 15.14 4.20 7.88
C THR A 16 14.52 4.41 9.26
N ILE A 17 14.79 5.55 9.91
CA ILE A 17 14.16 5.88 11.19
C ILE A 17 12.63 5.91 11.04
N LEU A 18 12.13 6.61 10.02
CA LEU A 18 10.70 6.69 9.74
C LEU A 18 10.11 5.31 9.47
N ALA A 19 10.81 4.46 8.71
CA ALA A 19 10.38 3.12 8.40
C ALA A 19 10.31 2.25 9.65
N ILE A 20 11.33 2.26 10.51
CA ILE A 20 11.34 1.52 11.77
C ILE A 20 10.16 1.95 12.65
N LEU A 21 9.91 3.26 12.77
CA LEU A 21 8.81 3.79 13.57
C LEU A 21 7.45 3.38 13.01
N VAL A 22 7.21 3.62 11.71
CA VAL A 22 5.92 3.36 11.07
C VAL A 22 5.65 1.86 10.93
N CYS A 23 6.64 1.09 10.46
CA CYS A 23 6.51 -0.36 10.32
C CYS A 23 6.42 -1.04 11.70
N GLY A 24 7.21 -0.59 12.68
CA GLY A 24 7.10 -1.04 14.07
C GLY A 24 5.69 -0.80 14.62
N ALA A 25 5.18 0.42 14.49
CA ALA A 25 3.80 0.74 14.88
C ALA A 25 2.77 -0.13 14.13
N ALA A 26 2.97 -0.42 12.85
CA ALA A 26 2.11 -1.30 12.07
C ALA A 26 2.13 -2.77 12.57
N PHE A 27 3.25 -3.26 13.11
CA PHE A 27 3.29 -4.58 13.73
C PHE A 27 2.50 -4.66 15.03
N PHE A 28 2.58 -3.63 15.86
CA PHE A 28 1.89 -3.60 17.16
C PHE A 28 0.40 -3.27 17.03
N PHE A 29 0.05 -2.30 16.19
CA PHE A 29 -1.30 -1.72 16.12
C PHE A 29 -2.02 -1.98 14.79
N GLY A 30 -1.36 -2.60 13.81
CA GLY A 30 -1.92 -2.85 12.50
C GLY A 30 -2.64 -4.21 12.38
N GLY A 31 -3.58 -4.28 11.44
CA GLY A 31 -4.22 -5.51 10.99
C GLY A 31 -3.32 -6.28 10.01
N LYS A 32 -3.85 -7.36 9.42
CA LYS A 32 -3.07 -8.20 8.49
C LYS A 32 -2.48 -7.41 7.29
N PRO A 33 -3.24 -6.51 6.62
CA PRO A 33 -2.70 -5.73 5.50
C PRO A 33 -1.54 -4.82 5.92
N GLU A 34 -1.68 -4.10 7.03
CA GLU A 34 -0.65 -3.20 7.57
C GLU A 34 0.65 -3.96 7.86
N ARG A 35 0.54 -5.13 8.49
CA ARG A 35 1.69 -5.97 8.87
C ARG A 35 2.40 -6.55 7.65
N ILE A 36 1.66 -6.99 6.64
CA ILE A 36 2.26 -7.51 5.39
C ILE A 36 2.99 -6.38 4.68
N ILE A 37 2.37 -5.20 4.54
CA ILE A 37 3.02 -4.05 3.89
C ILE A 37 4.29 -3.65 4.65
N ALA A 38 4.23 -3.56 5.98
CA ALA A 38 5.37 -3.24 6.84
C ALA A 38 6.50 -4.27 6.72
N ALA A 39 6.16 -5.56 6.74
CA ALA A 39 7.14 -6.64 6.58
C ALA A 39 7.81 -6.59 5.21
N THR A 40 7.02 -6.47 4.13
CA THR A 40 7.55 -6.35 2.77
C THR A 40 8.47 -5.15 2.65
N TRP A 41 8.08 -4.00 3.21
CA TRP A 41 8.89 -2.79 3.18
C TRP A 41 10.23 -3.01 3.89
N LEU A 42 10.22 -3.45 5.16
CA LEU A 42 11.46 -3.69 5.91
C LEU A 42 12.34 -4.76 5.25
N ILE A 43 11.78 -5.83 4.73
CA ILE A 43 12.56 -6.93 4.12
C ILE A 43 13.15 -6.49 2.77
N CYS A 44 12.34 -5.95 1.87
CA CYS A 44 12.78 -5.67 0.50
C CYS A 44 13.63 -4.39 0.39
N PHE A 45 13.41 -3.41 1.28
CA PHE A 45 13.99 -2.08 1.14
C PHE A 45 15.06 -1.73 2.16
N ASP A 46 15.11 -2.41 3.31
CA ASP A 46 16.16 -2.23 4.31
C ASP A 46 16.95 -3.53 4.52
N GLY A 47 16.29 -4.62 4.90
CA GLY A 47 16.92 -5.87 5.33
C GLY A 47 17.75 -6.57 4.27
N LEU A 48 17.15 -6.89 3.11
CA LEU A 48 17.85 -7.57 2.02
C LEU A 48 18.93 -6.70 1.36
N PRO A 49 18.70 -5.39 1.08
CA PRO A 49 19.76 -4.50 0.62
C PRO A 49 20.92 -4.37 1.63
N TRP A 50 20.62 -4.23 2.92
CA TRP A 50 21.64 -4.20 3.97
C TRP A 50 22.46 -5.50 3.99
N LEU A 51 21.80 -6.66 3.91
CA LEU A 51 22.45 -7.95 3.90
C LEU A 51 23.32 -8.15 2.64
N LYS A 52 22.83 -7.74 1.47
CA LYS A 52 23.61 -7.73 0.22
C LYS A 52 24.88 -6.91 0.41
N ASN A 53 24.75 -5.66 0.86
CA ASN A 53 25.87 -4.75 1.03
C ASN A 53 26.89 -5.29 2.03
N TRP A 54 26.44 -5.91 3.12
CA TRP A 54 27.31 -6.56 4.10
C TRP A 54 28.08 -7.75 3.51
N TRP A 55 27.47 -8.52 2.60
CA TRP A 55 28.08 -9.69 1.97
C TRP A 55 29.01 -9.35 0.80
N THR A 56 28.60 -8.46 -0.11
CA THR A 56 29.35 -8.16 -1.34
C THR A 56 30.24 -6.92 -1.23
N GLY A 57 29.98 -6.04 -0.26
CA GLY A 57 30.63 -4.73 -0.16
C GLY A 57 30.16 -3.73 -1.23
N GLU A 58 29.23 -4.11 -2.10
CA GLU A 58 28.75 -3.27 -3.21
C GLU A 58 27.44 -2.58 -2.86
N SER A 59 27.41 -1.27 -3.01
CA SER A 59 26.19 -0.45 -2.90
C SER A 59 25.31 -0.53 -4.15
N MET A 60 24.20 0.22 -4.14
CA MET A 60 23.31 0.33 -5.30
C MET A 60 24.06 0.86 -6.53
N GLN A 61 23.84 0.23 -7.68
CA GLN A 61 24.47 0.63 -8.93
C GLN A 61 23.65 1.72 -9.62
N LEU A 62 24.24 2.92 -9.74
CA LEU A 62 23.60 4.06 -10.42
C LEU A 62 23.92 4.10 -11.92
N VAL A 63 25.00 3.45 -12.37
CA VAL A 63 25.39 3.37 -13.79
C VAL A 63 24.75 2.13 -14.40
N GLY A 64 23.64 2.30 -15.13
CA GLY A 64 22.81 1.20 -15.63
C GLY A 64 21.59 0.89 -14.75
N VAL A 65 21.02 -0.30 -14.91
CA VAL A 65 19.93 -0.83 -14.06
C VAL A 65 20.55 -1.71 -12.99
N ASP A 66 20.27 -1.44 -11.72
CA ASP A 66 20.57 -2.37 -10.63
C ASP A 66 19.55 -3.54 -10.65
N PRO A 67 19.95 -4.77 -11.03
CA PRO A 67 19.02 -5.87 -11.17
C PRO A 67 18.45 -6.33 -9.83
N PHE A 68 19.22 -6.19 -8.75
CA PHE A 68 18.77 -6.56 -7.41
C PHE A 68 17.69 -5.61 -6.92
N ALA A 69 17.91 -4.30 -7.05
CA ALA A 69 16.91 -3.29 -6.68
C ALA A 69 15.64 -3.45 -7.54
N ALA A 70 15.78 -3.66 -8.85
CA ALA A 70 14.65 -3.91 -9.74
C ALA A 70 13.84 -5.15 -9.35
N ALA A 71 14.53 -6.24 -8.97
CA ALA A 71 13.88 -7.47 -8.51
C ALA A 71 13.12 -7.28 -7.18
N MET A 72 13.70 -6.52 -6.24
CA MET A 72 13.03 -6.17 -4.99
C MET A 72 11.79 -5.32 -5.25
N ASP A 73 11.87 -4.36 -6.16
CA ASP A 73 10.73 -3.52 -6.54
C ASP A 73 9.59 -4.32 -7.19
N LEU A 74 9.92 -5.29 -8.05
CA LEU A 74 8.94 -6.21 -8.64
C LEU A 74 8.27 -7.11 -7.59
N LEU A 75 9.07 -7.70 -6.68
CA LEU A 75 8.56 -8.54 -5.60
C LEU A 75 7.64 -7.76 -4.67
N ALA A 76 8.09 -6.59 -4.20
CA ALA A 76 7.28 -5.70 -3.37
C ALA A 76 6.02 -5.24 -4.12
N GLY A 77 6.13 -4.92 -5.41
CA GLY A 77 5.02 -4.56 -6.28
C GLY A 77 3.95 -5.64 -6.35
N ALA A 78 4.33 -6.88 -6.60
CA ALA A 78 3.41 -8.00 -6.64
C ALA A 78 2.67 -8.18 -5.31
N ILE A 79 3.38 -8.08 -4.19
CA ILE A 79 2.79 -8.19 -2.85
C ILE A 79 1.85 -7.02 -2.57
N PHE A 80 2.26 -5.78 -2.83
CA PHE A 80 1.43 -4.60 -2.58
C PHE A 80 0.19 -4.57 -3.46
N VAL A 81 0.29 -4.98 -4.73
CA VAL A 81 -0.89 -5.13 -5.61
C VAL A 81 -1.84 -6.19 -5.06
N ALA A 82 -1.33 -7.36 -4.65
CA ALA A 82 -2.15 -8.39 -4.04
C ALA A 82 -2.86 -7.86 -2.78
N VAL A 83 -2.13 -7.21 -1.88
CA VAL A 83 -2.73 -6.58 -0.69
C VAL A 83 -3.77 -5.53 -1.08
N ALA A 84 -3.51 -4.70 -2.09
CA ALA A 84 -4.44 -3.66 -2.54
C ALA A 84 -5.76 -4.23 -3.09
N LEU A 85 -5.70 -5.34 -3.82
CA LEU A 85 -6.89 -5.98 -4.37
C LEU A 85 -7.75 -6.63 -3.29
N TYR A 86 -7.13 -7.25 -2.28
CA TYR A 86 -7.86 -8.02 -1.27
C TYR A 86 -8.16 -7.24 0.01
N ALA A 87 -7.42 -6.18 0.35
CA ALA A 87 -7.61 -5.47 1.62
C ALA A 87 -8.92 -4.67 1.66
N ASN A 88 -9.59 -4.68 2.80
CA ASN A 88 -10.79 -3.86 3.07
C ASN A 88 -10.43 -2.39 3.39
N ARG A 89 -9.44 -1.85 2.69
CA ARG A 89 -8.86 -0.52 2.90
C ARG A 89 -8.40 0.02 1.53
N ASN A 90 -8.51 1.33 1.32
CA ASN A 90 -8.16 1.95 0.03
C ASN A 90 -6.71 2.45 -0.04
N TYR A 91 -6.06 2.73 1.10
CA TYR A 91 -4.67 3.24 1.10
C TYR A 91 -3.64 2.27 0.49
N PRO A 92 -3.78 0.92 0.56
CA PRO A 92 -2.81 0.03 -0.07
C PRO A 92 -2.75 0.19 -1.60
N LEU A 93 -3.83 0.69 -2.24
CA LEU A 93 -3.83 1.01 -3.66
C LEU A 93 -2.83 2.13 -3.99
N TRP A 94 -2.74 3.14 -3.14
CA TRP A 94 -1.76 4.23 -3.29
C TRP A 94 -0.34 3.71 -3.13
N ILE A 95 -0.09 2.83 -2.16
CA ILE A 95 1.22 2.20 -1.94
C ILE A 95 1.63 1.36 -3.17
N ALA A 96 0.70 0.55 -3.70
CA ALA A 96 0.93 -0.22 -4.91
C ALA A 96 1.19 0.69 -6.13
N GLY A 97 0.46 1.80 -6.28
CA GLY A 97 0.70 2.79 -7.33
C GLY A 97 2.09 3.41 -7.26
N MET A 98 2.54 3.79 -6.05
CA MET A 98 3.91 4.27 -5.82
C MET A 98 4.95 3.20 -6.21
N GLN A 99 4.68 1.93 -5.90
CA GLN A 99 5.58 0.84 -6.27
C GLN A 99 5.66 0.61 -7.78
N LEU A 100 4.53 0.74 -8.48
CA LEU A 100 4.52 0.69 -9.95
C LEU A 100 5.35 1.83 -10.55
N MET A 101 5.35 3.03 -9.96
CA MET A 101 6.23 4.11 -10.40
C MET A 101 7.71 3.74 -10.29
N ALA A 102 8.15 3.14 -9.17
CA ALA A 102 9.52 2.69 -8.99
C ALA A 102 9.91 1.60 -10.02
N ILE A 103 9.04 0.62 -10.25
CA ILE A 103 9.22 -0.40 -11.30
C ILE A 103 9.39 0.24 -12.68
N THR A 104 8.54 1.22 -13.03
CA THR A 104 8.66 1.91 -14.32
C THR A 104 9.96 2.70 -14.46
N ALA A 105 10.55 3.17 -13.36
CA ALA A 105 11.86 3.83 -13.37
C ALA A 105 12.98 2.86 -13.77
N HIS A 106 12.96 1.64 -13.22
CA HIS A 106 13.88 0.57 -13.61
C HIS A 106 13.71 0.17 -15.07
N MET A 107 12.47 0.04 -15.55
CA MET A 107 12.19 -0.27 -16.96
C MET A 107 12.72 0.85 -17.88
N ALA A 108 12.43 2.11 -17.56
CA ALA A 108 12.87 3.24 -18.35
C ALA A 108 14.40 3.31 -18.44
N ARG A 109 15.09 3.09 -17.31
CA ARG A 109 16.55 3.02 -17.23
C ARG A 109 17.13 1.88 -18.06
N GLY A 110 16.44 0.74 -18.14
CA GLY A 110 16.84 -0.40 -18.97
C GLY A 110 16.64 -0.18 -20.47
N PHE A 111 15.69 0.67 -20.87
CA PHE A 111 15.44 0.98 -22.28
C PHE A 111 16.22 2.19 -22.80
N SER A 112 16.66 3.11 -21.92
CA SER A 112 17.36 4.32 -22.33
C SER A 112 18.44 4.74 -21.33
N GLU A 113 19.68 4.76 -21.82
CA GLU A 113 20.83 5.30 -21.10
C GLU A 113 20.82 6.83 -21.00
N ILE A 114 19.95 7.51 -21.75
CA ILE A 114 19.84 8.98 -21.82
C ILE A 114 19.14 9.55 -20.57
N ILE A 115 18.49 8.70 -19.76
CA ILE A 115 17.81 9.15 -18.54
C ILE A 115 18.85 9.69 -17.56
N SER A 116 18.62 10.91 -17.08
CA SER A 116 19.47 11.52 -16.05
C SER A 116 19.56 10.58 -14.83
N PRO A 117 20.77 10.26 -14.33
CA PRO A 117 20.94 9.46 -13.11
C PRO A 117 20.19 10.03 -11.91
N ILE A 118 20.06 11.36 -11.81
CA ILE A 118 19.32 12.04 -10.75
C ILE A 118 17.81 11.75 -10.90
N ALA A 119 17.27 11.85 -12.12
CA ALA A 119 15.86 11.56 -12.36
C ALA A 119 15.53 10.09 -12.05
N TYR A 120 16.41 9.17 -12.43
CA TYR A 120 16.30 7.76 -12.10
C TYR A 120 16.28 7.53 -10.57
N ASN A 121 17.25 8.10 -9.85
CA ASN A 121 17.34 7.98 -8.40
C ASN A 121 16.10 8.55 -7.70
N VAL A 122 15.63 9.73 -8.13
CA VAL A 122 14.41 10.36 -7.60
C VAL A 122 13.20 9.44 -7.80
N LEU A 123 13.01 8.87 -8.98
CA LEU A 123 11.87 7.99 -9.27
C LEU A 123 11.93 6.64 -8.57
N VAL A 124 13.10 6.17 -8.13
CA VAL A 124 13.23 4.96 -7.31
C VAL A 124 13.03 5.27 -5.82
N VAL A 125 13.54 6.41 -5.33
CA VAL A 125 13.53 6.69 -3.88
C VAL A 125 12.27 7.41 -3.40
N VAL A 126 11.82 8.42 -4.13
CA VAL A 126 10.67 9.25 -3.71
C VAL A 126 9.39 8.43 -3.47
N PRO A 127 9.06 7.41 -4.29
CA PRO A 127 7.92 6.54 -3.99
C PRO A 127 7.98 5.90 -2.60
N GLY A 128 9.16 5.51 -2.12
CA GLY A 128 9.34 4.92 -0.80
C GLY A 128 8.92 5.85 0.34
N TRP A 129 9.14 7.17 0.21
CA TRP A 129 8.67 8.16 1.19
C TRP A 129 7.14 8.25 1.22
N PHE A 130 6.52 8.31 0.05
CA PHE A 130 5.06 8.33 -0.06
C PHE A 130 4.42 7.05 0.47
N GLN A 131 5.03 5.89 0.23
CA GLN A 131 4.56 4.61 0.77
C GLN A 131 4.49 4.63 2.30
N LEU A 132 5.54 5.12 2.98
CA LEU A 132 5.56 5.24 4.44
C LEU A 132 4.50 6.22 4.95
N VAL A 133 4.31 7.36 4.26
CA VAL A 133 3.25 8.33 4.59
C VAL A 133 1.86 7.68 4.47
N PHE A 134 1.59 6.99 3.36
CA PHE A 134 0.30 6.31 3.17
C PHE A 134 0.09 5.18 4.16
N LEU A 135 1.13 4.43 4.52
CA LEU A 135 1.06 3.40 5.56
C LEU A 135 0.72 4.02 6.92
N ALA A 136 1.38 5.11 7.30
CA ALA A 136 1.10 5.82 8.55
C ALA A 136 -0.35 6.34 8.61
N ILE A 137 -0.82 6.99 7.55
CA ILE A 137 -2.22 7.46 7.44
C ILE A 137 -3.19 6.27 7.49
N GLY A 138 -2.88 5.20 6.76
CA GLY A 138 -3.66 3.96 6.72
C GLY A 138 -3.81 3.31 8.09
N LEU A 139 -2.70 3.20 8.82
CA LEU A 139 -2.60 2.68 10.17
C LEU A 139 -3.41 3.53 11.14
N PHE A 140 -3.22 4.85 11.14
CA PHE A 140 -3.98 5.76 12.00
C PHE A 140 -5.49 5.63 11.76
N ARG A 141 -5.92 5.59 10.50
CA ARG A 141 -7.34 5.39 10.14
C ARG A 141 -7.84 4.00 10.53
N HIS A 142 -7.00 2.98 10.54
CA HIS A 142 -7.36 1.66 11.01
C HIS A 142 -7.59 1.66 12.52
N ILE A 143 -6.63 2.17 13.30
CA ILE A 143 -6.72 2.28 14.76
C ILE A 143 -7.98 3.06 15.16
N ARG A 144 -8.21 4.22 14.56
CA ARG A 144 -9.39 5.04 14.84
C ARG A 144 -10.70 4.31 14.53
N ARG A 145 -10.76 3.54 13.44
CA ARG A 145 -11.96 2.77 13.09
C ARG A 145 -12.20 1.63 14.06
N GLU A 146 -11.15 0.94 14.49
CA GLU A 146 -11.27 -0.14 15.46
C GLU A 146 -11.73 0.38 16.83
N GLN A 147 -11.26 1.56 17.24
CA GLN A 147 -11.72 2.22 18.47
C GLN A 147 -13.20 2.64 18.42
N LEU A 148 -13.67 3.12 17.26
CA LEU A 148 -15.05 3.63 17.12
C LEU A 148 -16.08 2.52 16.86
N TYR A 149 -15.73 1.50 16.08
CA TYR A 149 -16.68 0.50 15.58
C TYR A 149 -16.35 -0.93 16.02
N GLY A 150 -15.26 -1.13 16.76
CA GLY A 150 -14.75 -2.45 17.10
C GLY A 150 -14.04 -3.15 15.93
N ARG A 151 -13.76 -4.43 16.13
CA ARG A 151 -13.02 -5.25 15.16
C ARG A 151 -13.85 -5.47 13.90
N TYR A 152 -13.27 -5.12 12.75
CA TYR A 152 -13.84 -5.35 11.43
C TYR A 152 -12.93 -6.25 10.59
N ARG A 153 -13.45 -6.77 9.47
CA ARG A 153 -12.67 -7.70 8.64
C ARG A 153 -11.57 -6.99 7.86
N ASP A 154 -10.38 -7.57 7.91
CA ASP A 154 -9.18 -7.09 7.23
C ASP A 154 -9.24 -7.18 5.69
N TRP A 155 -9.86 -8.24 5.18
CA TRP A 155 -9.93 -8.58 3.77
C TRP A 155 -11.35 -8.41 3.22
N ARG A 156 -11.51 -8.16 1.92
CA ARG A 156 -12.82 -8.12 1.24
C ARG A 156 -13.35 -9.55 1.05
N VAL A 157 -14.68 -9.75 1.04
CA VAL A 157 -15.23 -11.04 0.55
C VAL A 157 -15.25 -10.96 -0.97
N VAL A 158 -14.61 -11.92 -1.63
CA VAL A 158 -14.84 -12.17 -3.05
C VAL A 158 -16.04 -13.12 -3.15
N GLY A 159 -17.13 -12.68 -3.79
CA GLY A 159 -18.30 -13.53 -4.07
C GLY A 159 -19.36 -13.64 -2.96
N GLY A 160 -19.59 -12.59 -2.18
CA GLY A 160 -20.57 -12.63 -1.09
C GLY A 160 -21.98 -12.99 -1.56
N ARG A 161 -22.47 -14.19 -1.19
CA ARG A 161 -23.91 -14.37 -0.94
C ARG A 161 -24.32 -13.29 0.07
N PRO A 162 -25.45 -12.60 -0.14
CA PRO A 162 -25.98 -11.68 0.87
C PRO A 162 -26.14 -12.46 2.19
N PRO A 163 -26.00 -11.79 3.35
CA PRO A 163 -26.14 -12.45 4.64
C PRO A 163 -27.48 -13.18 4.69
N THR A 164 -27.43 -14.51 4.75
CA THR A 164 -28.59 -15.41 4.82
C THR A 164 -29.42 -15.23 6.10
N ASN A 165 -28.93 -14.40 7.04
CA ASN A 165 -29.53 -14.13 8.34
C ASN A 165 -30.16 -12.74 8.46
N LEU A 166 -30.31 -12.00 7.36
CA LEU A 166 -31.44 -11.08 7.34
C LEU A 166 -32.68 -11.97 7.30
N PRO A 167 -33.63 -11.87 8.23
CA PRO A 167 -34.97 -12.34 7.95
C PRO A 167 -35.40 -11.54 6.72
N PHE A 168 -35.23 -12.14 5.53
CA PHE A 168 -35.93 -11.69 4.37
C PHE A 168 -37.36 -12.12 4.70
N ASP A 169 -38.08 -11.20 5.31
CA ASP A 169 -39.50 -11.33 5.50
C ASP A 169 -40.13 -11.40 4.10
N THR A 170 -40.16 -12.61 3.56
CA THR A 170 -40.82 -12.94 2.31
C THR A 170 -42.34 -12.89 2.47
N SER A 171 -42.88 -12.57 3.65
CA SER A 171 -44.31 -12.33 3.83
C SER A 171 -44.79 -10.97 3.30
N GLY A 172 -43.88 -10.09 2.84
CA GLY A 172 -44.21 -8.78 2.27
C GLY A 172 -44.25 -8.68 0.73
N ALA A 173 -43.94 -9.75 -0.01
CA ALA A 173 -43.96 -9.74 -1.48
C ALA A 173 -45.32 -10.17 -2.07
N SER A 174 -46.41 -10.04 -1.31
CA SER A 174 -47.75 -9.98 -1.89
C SER A 174 -47.99 -8.56 -2.39
N ALA A 175 -48.25 -8.46 -3.70
CA ALA A 175 -48.83 -7.27 -4.29
C ALA A 175 -50.07 -6.85 -3.47
N GLY A 176 -50.04 -5.64 -2.90
CA GLY A 176 -51.22 -4.98 -2.35
C GLY A 176 -51.34 -4.98 -0.83
N SER A 177 -50.84 -3.93 -0.19
CA SER A 177 -51.63 -2.99 0.62
C SER A 177 -50.67 -2.08 1.38
N LEU A 178 -50.47 -0.87 0.85
CA LEU A 178 -50.02 0.22 1.70
C LEU A 178 -51.09 0.37 2.79
N LEU A 179 -50.68 0.27 4.06
CA LEU A 179 -51.54 0.70 5.16
C LEU A 179 -51.97 2.16 4.87
N PRO A 180 -53.24 2.54 5.11
CA PRO A 180 -53.71 3.89 4.82
C PRO A 180 -52.83 4.91 5.56
N GLY A 181 -52.06 5.71 4.80
CA GLY A 181 -51.25 6.80 5.33
C GLY A 181 -49.72 6.65 5.30
N GLN A 182 -49.15 5.55 4.78
CA GLN A 182 -47.71 5.52 4.49
C GLN A 182 -47.41 6.00 3.07
N THR A 183 -46.87 7.21 2.95
CA THR A 183 -46.27 7.72 1.71
C THR A 183 -44.97 6.99 1.43
N SER A 184 -44.79 6.57 0.18
CA SER A 184 -43.51 6.01 -0.26
C SER A 184 -42.47 7.12 -0.29
N TRP A 185 -41.21 6.83 0.06
CA TRP A 185 -40.08 7.76 -0.10
C TRP A 185 -39.93 8.30 -1.55
N ARG A 186 -40.52 7.59 -2.53
CA ARG A 186 -40.59 8.04 -3.93
C ARG A 186 -41.61 9.15 -4.17
N ASP A 187 -42.61 9.28 -3.29
CA ASP A 187 -43.66 10.29 -3.39
C ASP A 187 -43.19 11.63 -2.77
N GLU A 188 -42.16 11.63 -1.94
CA GLU A 188 -41.53 12.84 -1.37
C GLU A 188 -40.62 13.59 -2.37
N LEU A 189 -40.32 12.98 -3.52
CA LEU A 189 -39.38 13.49 -4.52
C LEU A 189 -40.06 14.12 -5.75
N LYS A 190 -41.38 14.30 -5.71
CA LYS A 190 -42.17 14.96 -6.77
C LYS A 190 -42.81 16.23 -6.22
#